data_AF-A0A7C1IPM1-F1
#
_entry.id   AF-A0A7C1IPM1-F1
#
_cell.length_a   1.000
_cell.length_b   1.000
_cell.length_c   1.000
_cell.angle_alpha   90.00
_cell.angle_beta   90.00
_cell.angle_gamma   90.00
#
_symmetry.space_group_name_H-M   'P 1'
#
loop_
_entity.id
_entity.type
_entity.pdbx_description
1 polymer ?
#
loop_
_entity_poly.entity_id
_entity_poly.type
_entity_poly.pdbx_seq_one_letter_code
_entity_poly.pdbx_strand_id
1 'polypeptide(L)'
;MRRVNVMCLAAVLLTAGLAPANTVWNPAANPDPNDIVDGASNWNIAANWTNGMPGDVDQKPVFNGAGAAVACQVTTDTLPFSDSLVTGDGSDFTNIIHVMDGGVIRKTGGGWSGLGYNHDGGTMIVEEGGQVLLESHLWFGMENGGIGRLVINGGYVRVADAVDLGRKAGGNGFLTINDGIFRMRYYPDDFDEPGSLCDVRFGTLVIDNNYATAPSRLWSRINAGTLVGFGGAGQLAVTREPFEGATRTIVRATHPMDPWPGYRDVIPVPSGEIAPVDLVWTNLDPNEPGNPVWVDVWFGTDPNKLSLAYSQEVATGQDVTTVTVNAPVFEGMRPTTYYWQVDSYIYGDPAVVDYDDPETPVIEGDVFRFDVNDDTPPTVAIDTPDTVTWINEPVQLQATITKSGPSEVFIEWTASDPSAVFFPSNTAKDPVVEVDYAAGPVTLTVTVWDAVNPETDSDSMVLHVAADPCAAAALAGIADDYPMNIAGSDCVVDISDLAALVVDWLADYALTEPTVIP
;
A
#
# COMPACT_ATOMS: atom_id res chain seq x y z
N MET A 1 49.02 54.30 13.31
CA MET A 1 47.55 54.26 13.52
C MET A 1 46.73 54.36 12.22
N ARG A 2 46.97 55.31 11.30
CA ARG A 2 46.14 55.49 10.08
C ARG A 2 46.09 54.30 9.09
N ARG A 3 47.12 53.46 9.03
CA ARG A 3 47.15 52.27 8.13
C ARG A 3 46.47 51.02 8.71
N VAL A 4 46.39 50.90 10.04
CA VAL A 4 45.74 49.75 10.72
C VAL A 4 44.21 49.88 10.64
N ASN A 5 43.68 51.11 10.73
CA ASN A 5 42.25 51.37 10.64
C ASN A 5 41.69 51.18 9.21
N VAL A 6 42.50 51.44 8.17
CA VAL A 6 42.09 51.22 6.76
C VAL A 6 42.09 49.73 6.39
N MET A 7 43.03 48.93 6.93
CA MET A 7 43.01 47.48 6.74
C MET A 7 41.87 46.80 7.51
N CYS A 8 41.53 47.25 8.72
CA CYS A 8 40.37 46.72 9.44
C CYS A 8 39.05 47.07 8.74
N LEU A 9 38.90 48.29 8.20
CA LEU A 9 37.71 48.68 7.44
C LEU A 9 37.58 47.89 6.12
N ALA A 10 38.70 47.64 5.42
CA ALA A 10 38.71 46.81 4.21
C ALA A 10 38.41 45.34 4.52
N ALA A 11 38.94 44.78 5.62
CA ALA A 11 38.62 43.41 6.06
C ALA A 11 37.15 43.25 6.52
N VAL A 12 36.58 44.28 7.17
CA VAL A 12 35.15 44.32 7.55
C VAL A 12 34.26 44.50 6.31
N LEU A 13 34.66 45.30 5.31
CA LEU A 13 33.93 45.45 4.04
C LEU A 13 34.04 44.21 3.13
N LEU A 14 35.17 43.48 3.16
CA LEU A 14 35.34 42.21 2.43
C LEU A 14 34.60 41.04 3.08
N THR A 15 34.32 41.10 4.39
CA THR A 15 33.56 40.05 5.10
C THR A 15 32.06 40.35 5.16
N ALA A 16 31.63 41.61 4.97
CA ALA A 16 30.22 42.00 4.90
C ALA A 16 29.56 41.76 3.52
N GLY A 17 30.27 41.20 2.53
CA GLY A 17 29.84 41.10 1.14
C GLY A 17 29.42 39.72 0.64
N LEU A 18 29.39 38.68 1.48
CA LEU A 18 29.03 37.32 1.09
C LEU A 18 28.02 36.72 2.07
N ALA A 19 26.89 37.40 2.26
CA ALA A 19 25.70 36.67 2.68
C ALA A 19 25.20 35.90 1.43
N PRO A 20 25.02 34.58 1.49
CA PRO A 20 24.44 33.83 0.40
C PRO A 20 23.04 34.43 0.12
N ALA A 21 22.84 34.91 -1.10
CA ALA A 21 21.57 35.50 -1.49
C ALA A 21 20.53 34.39 -1.70
N ASN A 22 19.28 34.64 -1.28
CA ASN A 22 18.16 33.75 -1.58
C ASN A 22 18.10 33.43 -3.08
N THR A 23 17.76 32.21 -3.43
CA THR A 23 17.58 31.78 -4.81
C THR A 23 16.10 31.84 -5.13
N VAL A 24 15.71 32.81 -5.95
CA VAL A 24 14.29 33.13 -6.19
C VAL A 24 13.82 32.48 -7.48
N TRP A 25 12.65 31.83 -7.43
CA TRP A 25 11.98 31.27 -8.60
C TRP A 25 11.53 32.38 -9.56
N ASN A 26 12.03 32.33 -10.79
CA ASN A 26 11.81 33.34 -11.82
C ASN A 26 11.91 32.78 -13.26
N PRO A 27 11.03 31.83 -13.64
CA PRO A 27 11.04 31.24 -14.98
C PRO A 27 10.75 32.27 -16.08
N ALA A 28 10.02 33.35 -15.77
CA ALA A 28 9.78 34.43 -16.72
C ALA A 28 11.06 35.19 -17.15
N ALA A 29 12.15 35.08 -16.40
CA ALA A 29 13.46 35.64 -16.77
C ALA A 29 14.35 34.64 -17.53
N ASN A 30 13.89 33.39 -17.72
CA ASN A 30 14.60 32.42 -18.51
C ASN A 30 14.61 32.85 -20.00
N PRO A 31 15.79 32.91 -20.66
CA PRO A 31 15.89 33.33 -22.05
C PRO A 31 15.34 32.31 -23.06
N ASP A 32 15.05 31.06 -22.66
CA ASP A 32 14.45 30.06 -23.54
C ASP A 32 12.92 30.28 -23.65
N PRO A 33 12.39 30.64 -24.84
CA PRO A 33 10.97 30.91 -25.02
C PRO A 33 10.06 29.68 -24.87
N ASN A 34 10.61 28.46 -24.81
CA ASN A 34 9.83 27.22 -24.64
C ASN A 34 9.90 26.67 -23.22
N ASP A 35 10.53 27.39 -22.29
CA ASP A 35 10.73 26.90 -20.94
C ASP A 35 9.45 26.85 -20.10
N ILE A 36 8.47 27.70 -20.43
CA ILE A 36 7.14 27.67 -19.83
C ILE A 36 6.21 26.91 -20.78
N VAL A 37 5.77 25.73 -20.37
CA VAL A 37 4.81 24.89 -21.09
C VAL A 37 3.57 24.75 -20.22
N ASP A 38 2.40 25.08 -20.79
CA ASP A 38 1.10 25.01 -20.10
C ASP A 38 1.06 25.71 -18.73
N GLY A 39 1.79 26.83 -18.60
CA GLY A 39 1.85 27.63 -17.38
C GLY A 39 2.78 27.09 -16.29
N ALA A 40 3.57 26.06 -16.59
CA ALA A 40 4.54 25.45 -15.68
C ALA A 40 5.96 25.47 -16.25
N SER A 41 6.95 25.39 -15.37
CA SER A 41 8.36 25.24 -15.74
C SER A 41 9.12 24.38 -14.71
N ASN A 42 10.24 23.80 -15.12
CA ASN A 42 10.96 22.77 -14.35
C ASN A 42 11.95 23.35 -13.34
N TRP A 43 11.98 22.76 -12.14
CA TRP A 43 12.89 23.09 -11.04
C TRP A 43 14.36 22.92 -11.44
N ASN A 44 14.69 21.86 -12.17
CA ASN A 44 16.05 21.46 -12.50
C ASN A 44 16.69 22.29 -13.62
N ILE A 45 16.03 23.38 -14.06
CA ILE A 45 16.56 24.31 -15.04
C ILE A 45 17.13 25.52 -14.31
N ALA A 46 18.46 25.64 -14.30
CA ALA A 46 19.17 26.69 -13.55
C ALA A 46 18.76 28.13 -13.95
N ALA A 47 18.35 28.34 -15.20
CA ALA A 47 17.93 29.65 -15.70
C ALA A 47 16.58 30.13 -15.12
N ASN A 48 15.81 29.23 -14.49
CA ASN A 48 14.56 29.58 -13.79
C ASN A 48 14.80 30.14 -12.40
N TRP A 49 16.05 30.24 -11.98
CA TRP A 49 16.42 30.67 -10.65
C TRP A 49 17.39 31.85 -10.73
N THR A 50 17.16 32.89 -9.92
CA THR A 50 17.97 34.13 -9.98
C THR A 50 19.46 33.92 -9.70
N ASN A 51 19.82 32.85 -9.00
CA ASN A 51 21.19 32.53 -8.59
C ASN A 51 21.62 31.10 -8.97
N GLY A 52 21.04 30.55 -10.05
CA GLY A 52 21.20 29.14 -10.42
C GLY A 52 20.38 28.20 -9.53
N MET A 53 20.49 26.88 -9.73
CA MET A 53 19.69 25.93 -8.97
C MET A 53 19.99 25.99 -7.46
N PRO A 54 18.95 25.97 -6.59
CA PRO A 54 19.11 25.81 -5.14
C PRO A 54 20.00 24.60 -4.80
N GLY A 55 20.85 24.70 -3.77
CA GLY A 55 21.78 23.64 -3.37
C GLY A 55 22.44 23.87 -2.00
N ASP A 56 23.44 23.03 -1.66
CA ASP A 56 24.05 22.89 -0.33
C ASP A 56 24.72 24.16 0.24
N VAL A 57 25.12 25.11 -0.61
CA VAL A 57 25.94 26.28 -0.22
C VAL A 57 25.08 27.47 0.22
N ASP A 58 24.08 27.21 1.07
CA ASP A 58 23.15 28.18 1.68
C ASP A 58 22.15 28.85 0.71
N GLN A 59 21.62 28.12 -0.26
CA GLN A 59 20.56 28.66 -1.13
C GLN A 59 19.17 28.28 -0.60
N LYS A 60 18.46 29.27 -0.05
CA LYS A 60 17.03 29.21 0.27
C LYS A 60 16.22 29.30 -1.04
N PRO A 61 15.56 28.24 -1.54
CA PRO A 61 14.58 28.36 -2.60
C PRO A 61 13.37 29.18 -2.11
N VAL A 62 13.14 30.32 -2.75
CA VAL A 62 12.04 31.24 -2.39
C VAL A 62 11.13 31.50 -3.58
N PHE A 63 9.83 31.40 -3.33
CA PHE A 63 8.76 31.77 -4.25
C PHE A 63 8.11 33.06 -3.75
N ASN A 64 8.66 34.21 -4.16
CA ASN A 64 8.23 35.54 -3.69
C ASN A 64 8.15 36.64 -4.77
N GLY A 65 8.45 36.32 -6.03
CA GLY A 65 8.44 37.29 -7.14
C GLY A 65 7.29 37.06 -8.11
N ALA A 66 7.19 37.93 -9.12
CA ALA A 66 6.20 37.78 -10.21
C ALA A 66 6.35 36.46 -10.99
N GLY A 67 7.57 35.90 -11.05
CA GLY A 67 7.82 34.59 -11.65
C GLY A 67 7.14 33.44 -10.90
N ALA A 68 6.70 33.65 -9.67
CA ALA A 68 6.01 32.63 -8.88
C ALA A 68 4.53 32.43 -9.24
N ALA A 69 4.01 33.22 -10.17
CA ALA A 69 2.76 32.91 -10.87
C ALA A 69 2.86 31.72 -11.84
N VAL A 70 4.09 31.30 -12.19
CA VAL A 70 4.35 30.11 -13.03
C VAL A 70 4.58 28.91 -12.11
N ALA A 71 3.82 27.84 -12.32
CA ALA A 71 3.94 26.64 -11.51
C ALA A 71 5.33 25.99 -11.66
N CYS A 72 5.89 25.49 -10.56
CA CYS A 72 7.16 24.81 -10.55
C CYS A 72 6.96 23.29 -10.56
N GLN A 73 7.59 22.60 -11.51
CA GLN A 73 7.57 21.15 -11.63
C GLN A 73 8.89 20.55 -11.16
N VAL A 74 8.82 19.63 -10.19
CA VAL A 74 9.95 18.82 -9.74
C VAL A 74 9.76 17.43 -10.32
N THR A 75 10.58 17.10 -11.33
CA THR A 75 10.49 15.83 -12.09
C THR A 75 11.68 14.91 -11.87
N THR A 76 12.69 15.38 -11.14
CA THR A 76 13.90 14.66 -10.78
C THR A 76 14.27 14.98 -9.33
N ASP A 77 15.25 14.27 -8.77
CA ASP A 77 15.82 14.65 -7.48
C ASP A 77 16.42 16.06 -7.57
N THR A 78 16.08 16.89 -6.60
CA THR A 78 16.64 18.22 -6.42
C THR A 78 18.07 18.10 -5.91
N LEU A 79 18.89 19.13 -6.14
CA LEU A 79 20.11 19.27 -5.35
C LEU A 79 19.69 19.50 -3.88
N PRO A 80 20.27 18.77 -2.92
CA PRO A 80 19.96 19.01 -1.52
C PRO A 80 20.27 20.45 -1.13
N PHE A 81 19.42 21.04 -0.29
CA PHE A 81 19.64 22.36 0.29
C PHE A 81 19.45 22.32 1.81
N SER A 82 20.18 23.17 2.54
CA SER A 82 20.32 23.07 3.99
C SER A 82 19.44 24.05 4.78
N ASP A 83 19.13 25.22 4.23
CA ASP A 83 18.42 26.28 4.95
C ASP A 83 16.90 26.05 4.98
N SER A 84 16.15 26.66 4.06
CA SER A 84 14.68 26.71 4.14
C SER A 84 14.04 26.62 2.74
N LEU A 85 12.90 25.92 2.61
CA LEU A 85 12.02 26.02 1.43
C LEU A 85 10.86 26.93 1.77
N VAL A 86 10.64 28.00 1.00
CA VAL A 86 9.62 28.99 1.35
C VAL A 86 8.78 29.43 0.17
N THR A 87 7.45 29.29 0.31
CA THR A 87 6.45 29.88 -0.58
C THR A 87 5.67 30.97 0.12
N GLY A 88 5.14 31.95 -0.63
CA GLY A 88 4.33 33.03 -0.07
C GLY A 88 5.10 34.00 0.81
N ASP A 89 6.35 34.31 0.46
CA ASP A 89 7.23 35.25 1.17
C ASP A 89 7.10 36.67 0.60
N GLY A 90 5.94 37.31 0.81
CA GLY A 90 5.63 38.66 0.33
C GLY A 90 5.02 38.74 -1.07
N SER A 91 4.58 37.61 -1.63
CA SER A 91 3.94 37.56 -2.96
C SER A 91 2.42 37.64 -2.88
N ASP A 92 1.81 38.40 -3.78
CA ASP A 92 0.35 38.35 -4.03
C ASP A 92 -0.03 37.24 -5.06
N PHE A 93 0.91 36.37 -5.41
CA PHE A 93 0.73 35.33 -6.41
C PHE A 93 0.49 33.97 -5.77
N THR A 94 -0.32 33.13 -6.42
CA THR A 94 -0.47 31.73 -6.08
C THR A 94 0.79 30.98 -6.52
N ASN A 95 1.61 30.58 -5.56
CA ASN A 95 2.86 29.86 -5.76
C ASN A 95 2.56 28.36 -5.72
N ILE A 96 2.67 27.66 -6.85
CA ILE A 96 2.38 26.23 -6.92
C ILE A 96 3.67 25.45 -7.19
N ILE A 97 3.93 24.45 -6.35
CA ILE A 97 5.00 23.46 -6.56
C ILE A 97 4.34 22.09 -6.77
N HIS A 98 4.53 21.50 -7.95
CA HIS A 98 4.18 20.11 -8.23
C HIS A 98 5.43 19.23 -8.07
N VAL A 99 5.35 18.24 -7.19
CA VAL A 99 6.35 17.19 -7.07
C VAL A 99 5.81 15.96 -7.76
N MET A 100 6.28 15.74 -8.98
CA MET A 100 5.76 14.71 -9.90
C MET A 100 6.43 13.36 -9.64
N ASP A 101 5.96 12.30 -10.32
CA ASP A 101 6.61 10.98 -10.30
C ASP A 101 8.12 11.08 -10.60
N GLY A 102 8.94 10.41 -9.79
CA GLY A 102 10.41 10.49 -9.84
C GLY A 102 11.02 11.80 -9.31
N GLY A 103 10.20 12.82 -9.02
CA GLY A 103 10.62 14.08 -8.41
C GLY A 103 10.87 13.96 -6.92
N VAL A 104 11.98 14.52 -6.43
CA VAL A 104 12.32 14.50 -5.00
C VAL A 104 12.81 15.86 -4.54
N ILE A 105 12.08 16.51 -3.62
CA ILE A 105 12.59 17.67 -2.88
C ILE A 105 13.31 17.16 -1.64
N ARG A 106 14.61 17.47 -1.49
CA ARG A 106 15.41 17.07 -0.33
C ARG A 106 16.02 18.27 0.39
N LYS A 107 15.71 18.38 1.68
CA LYS A 107 16.20 19.43 2.56
C LYS A 107 16.87 18.81 3.80
N THR A 108 18.17 19.05 3.98
CA THR A 108 19.05 18.28 4.90
C THR A 108 19.59 19.04 6.12
N GLY A 109 19.30 20.33 6.25
CA GLY A 109 19.77 21.13 7.39
C GLY A 109 18.70 21.36 8.46
N GLY A 110 19.01 22.24 9.42
CA GLY A 110 18.13 22.55 10.57
C GLY A 110 17.18 23.74 10.38
N GLY A 111 17.19 24.44 9.24
CA GLY A 111 16.27 25.55 8.98
C GLY A 111 14.81 25.11 8.86
N TRP A 112 13.85 26.02 8.90
CA TRP A 112 12.42 25.67 8.79
C TRP A 112 12.01 25.61 7.31
N SER A 113 10.85 25.05 6.99
CA SER A 113 10.21 25.21 5.67
C SER A 113 8.81 25.78 5.85
N GLY A 114 8.38 26.61 4.91
CA GLY A 114 7.17 27.39 5.00
C GLY A 114 6.32 27.27 3.75
N LEU A 115 5.04 26.91 3.93
CA LEU A 115 4.02 27.05 2.89
C LEU A 115 3.12 28.22 3.25
N GLY A 116 3.06 29.24 2.39
CA GLY A 116 2.35 30.48 2.68
C GLY A 116 2.93 31.20 3.89
N TYR A 117 4.20 31.63 3.80
CA TYR A 117 4.95 32.21 4.91
C TYR A 117 4.24 33.40 5.54
N ASN A 118 3.97 34.47 4.78
CA ASN A 118 3.31 35.67 5.28
C ASN A 118 2.26 36.27 4.33
N HIS A 119 1.92 35.54 3.26
CA HIS A 119 0.87 35.85 2.31
C HIS A 119 0.10 34.57 1.91
N ASP A 120 -1.12 34.73 1.39
CA ASP A 120 -1.87 33.64 0.77
C ASP A 120 -1.20 33.17 -0.52
N GLY A 121 -1.41 31.91 -0.86
CA GLY A 121 -1.10 31.35 -2.17
C GLY A 121 0.01 30.31 -2.19
N GLY A 122 0.62 29.95 -1.05
CA GLY A 122 1.65 28.90 -1.01
C GLY A 122 1.04 27.49 -1.08
N THR A 123 1.10 26.84 -2.25
CA THR A 123 0.55 25.50 -2.47
C THR A 123 1.62 24.52 -2.94
N MET A 124 1.67 23.35 -2.32
CA MET A 124 2.47 22.22 -2.77
C MET A 124 1.56 21.04 -3.05
N ILE A 125 1.75 20.39 -4.20
CA ILE A 125 1.04 19.19 -4.63
C ILE A 125 2.08 18.10 -4.82
N VAL A 126 1.92 16.98 -4.14
CA VAL A 126 2.82 15.83 -4.22
C VAL A 126 2.07 14.67 -4.85
N GLU A 127 2.35 14.43 -6.12
CA GLU A 127 1.68 13.42 -6.94
C GLU A 127 2.21 12.01 -6.62
N GLU A 128 1.54 10.98 -7.12
CA GLU A 128 1.99 9.59 -7.04
C GLU A 128 3.45 9.46 -7.54
N GLY A 129 4.29 8.79 -6.74
CA GLY A 129 5.73 8.65 -6.99
C GLY A 129 6.62 9.83 -6.59
N GLY A 130 6.04 11.01 -6.36
CA GLY A 130 6.77 12.20 -5.89
C GLY A 130 7.14 12.15 -4.40
N GLN A 131 8.25 12.77 -4.02
CA GLN A 131 8.72 12.78 -2.63
C GLN A 131 9.15 14.15 -2.11
N VAL A 132 8.83 14.44 -0.86
CA VAL A 132 9.29 15.64 -0.15
C VAL A 132 9.90 15.23 1.19
N LEU A 133 11.20 15.45 1.35
CA LEU A 133 11.99 15.00 2.48
C LEU A 133 12.59 16.22 3.20
N LEU A 134 11.97 16.59 4.33
CA LEU A 134 12.38 17.74 5.13
C LEU A 134 12.98 17.27 6.45
N GLU A 135 14.25 17.56 6.70
CA GLU A 135 14.94 17.17 7.95
C GLU A 135 14.65 18.09 9.16
N SER A 136 13.68 19.01 9.03
CA SER A 136 13.30 19.94 10.09
C SER A 136 11.80 20.28 9.98
N HIS A 137 11.39 21.43 10.50
CA HIS A 137 9.99 21.86 10.61
C HIS A 137 9.35 22.18 9.26
N LEU A 138 8.04 21.94 9.17
CA LEU A 138 7.17 22.44 8.11
C LEU A 138 6.04 23.28 8.72
N TRP A 139 5.98 24.56 8.38
CA TRP A 139 4.96 25.48 8.89
C TRP A 139 4.10 25.98 7.76
N PHE A 140 2.80 25.90 7.95
CA PHE A 140 1.80 26.43 7.05
C PHE A 140 1.29 27.73 7.63
N GLY A 141 1.09 28.77 6.81
CA GLY A 141 0.55 30.03 7.31
C GLY A 141 1.34 30.58 8.49
N MET A 142 2.65 30.76 8.32
CA MET A 142 3.54 30.99 9.46
C MET A 142 3.29 32.34 10.14
N GLU A 143 2.96 33.38 9.38
CA GLU A 143 2.65 34.72 9.85
C GLU A 143 1.17 35.06 9.59
N ASN A 144 0.68 36.12 10.26
CA ASN A 144 -0.67 36.63 10.06
C ASN A 144 -0.93 36.97 8.58
N GLY A 145 -2.04 36.47 8.03
CA GLY A 145 -2.39 36.59 6.61
C GLY A 145 -1.74 35.55 5.69
N GLY A 146 -0.83 34.73 6.22
CA GLY A 146 -0.24 33.60 5.49
C GLY A 146 -1.22 32.43 5.37
N ILE A 147 -1.34 31.87 4.17
CA ILE A 147 -2.13 30.65 3.94
C ILE A 147 -1.32 29.63 3.16
N GLY A 148 -1.05 28.50 3.81
CA GLY A 148 -0.31 27.37 3.23
C GLY A 148 -1.21 26.18 2.91
N ARG A 149 -0.94 25.50 1.80
CA ARG A 149 -1.66 24.30 1.35
C ARG A 149 -0.69 23.19 0.94
N LEU A 150 -0.92 21.99 1.43
CA LEU A 150 -0.25 20.76 0.97
C LEU A 150 -1.32 19.76 0.56
N VAL A 151 -1.24 19.29 -0.68
CA VAL A 151 -2.10 18.25 -1.22
C VAL A 151 -1.23 17.06 -1.58
N ILE A 152 -1.59 15.86 -1.12
CA ILE A 152 -0.86 14.62 -1.40
C ILE A 152 -1.80 13.69 -2.17
N ASN A 153 -1.44 13.43 -3.43
CA ASN A 153 -2.20 12.62 -4.39
C ASN A 153 -1.47 11.31 -4.68
N GLY A 154 -0.97 10.62 -3.65
CA GLY A 154 -0.26 9.35 -3.78
C GLY A 154 1.23 9.41 -3.49
N GLY A 155 1.81 10.60 -3.33
CA GLY A 155 3.22 10.79 -3.02
C GLY A 155 3.60 10.54 -1.55
N TYR A 156 4.88 10.75 -1.23
CA TYR A 156 5.43 10.60 0.11
C TYR A 156 6.02 11.90 0.64
N VAL A 157 5.47 12.40 1.75
CA VAL A 157 6.00 13.57 2.46
C VAL A 157 6.50 13.15 3.82
N ARG A 158 7.77 13.43 4.13
CA ARG A 158 8.36 13.24 5.45
C ARG A 158 8.88 14.56 6.01
N VAL A 159 8.40 14.88 7.21
CA VAL A 159 8.89 15.96 8.06
C VAL A 159 9.56 15.34 9.28
N ALA A 160 10.87 15.50 9.42
CA ALA A 160 11.63 14.88 10.51
C ALA A 160 11.42 15.56 11.88
N ASP A 161 10.65 16.65 11.92
CA ASP A 161 10.34 17.43 13.12
C ASP A 161 8.83 17.78 13.18
N ALA A 162 8.47 18.87 13.86
CA ALA A 162 7.09 19.35 14.01
C ALA A 162 6.49 19.94 12.72
N VAL A 163 5.17 19.88 12.67
CA VAL A 163 4.31 20.46 11.65
C VAL A 163 3.29 21.37 12.33
N ASP A 164 3.15 22.61 11.85
CA ASP A 164 2.18 23.58 12.39
C ASP A 164 1.26 24.06 11.25
N LEU A 165 -0.06 23.98 11.44
CA LEU A 165 -1.11 24.45 10.54
C LEU A 165 -1.62 25.82 11.00
N GLY A 166 -0.95 26.88 10.55
CA GLY A 166 -1.11 28.21 11.12
C GLY A 166 -0.28 28.31 12.38
N ARG A 167 0.96 28.83 12.28
CA ARG A 167 1.89 28.87 13.42
C ARG A 167 1.70 30.09 14.33
N LYS A 168 1.22 31.19 13.75
CA LYS A 168 0.95 32.43 14.47
C LYS A 168 -0.50 32.82 14.25
N ALA A 169 -1.09 33.44 15.26
CA ALA A 169 -2.45 33.96 15.20
C ALA A 169 -2.71 34.73 13.89
N GLY A 170 -3.71 34.26 13.16
CA GLY A 170 -4.15 34.82 11.87
C GLY A 170 -3.50 34.23 10.62
N GLY A 171 -2.63 33.22 10.75
CA GLY A 171 -2.21 32.36 9.64
C GLY A 171 -2.99 31.05 9.60
N ASN A 172 -3.15 30.45 8.42
CA ASN A 172 -3.89 29.19 8.24
C ASN A 172 -3.11 28.15 7.43
N GLY A 173 -3.31 26.88 7.77
CA GLY A 173 -2.72 25.74 7.09
C GLY A 173 -3.76 24.71 6.70
N PHE A 174 -3.65 24.22 5.48
CA PHE A 174 -4.50 23.17 4.92
C PHE A 174 -3.63 22.00 4.47
N LEU A 175 -3.85 20.84 5.07
CA LEU A 175 -3.23 19.58 4.67
C LEU A 175 -4.33 18.63 4.19
N THR A 176 -4.29 18.26 2.93
CA THR A 176 -5.20 17.26 2.35
C THR A 176 -4.39 16.06 1.90
N ILE A 177 -4.70 14.89 2.46
CA ILE A 177 -4.08 13.62 2.10
C ILE A 177 -5.10 12.82 1.30
N ASN A 178 -5.21 13.13 0.00
CA ASN A 178 -6.10 12.43 -0.93
C ASN A 178 -5.70 10.96 -1.03
N ASP A 179 -4.40 10.72 -1.19
CA ASP A 179 -3.77 9.40 -1.26
C ASP A 179 -2.29 9.53 -0.81
N GLY A 180 -1.57 8.43 -0.64
CA GLY A 180 -0.16 8.42 -0.26
C GLY A 180 0.05 8.61 1.23
N ILE A 181 1.21 9.15 1.62
CA ILE A 181 1.62 9.20 3.03
C ILE A 181 2.17 10.59 3.39
N PHE A 182 1.60 11.17 4.43
CA PHE A 182 2.25 12.24 5.19
C PHE A 182 2.81 11.68 6.50
N ARG A 183 4.10 11.86 6.73
CA ARG A 183 4.79 11.40 7.92
C ARG A 183 5.43 12.55 8.67
N MET A 184 5.18 12.65 9.97
CA MET A 184 5.82 13.60 10.87
C MET A 184 6.35 12.93 12.12
N ARG A 185 7.32 13.56 12.80
CA ARG A 185 7.94 12.98 13.99
C ARG A 185 7.01 13.01 15.21
N TYR A 186 6.38 14.15 15.48
CA TYR A 186 5.52 14.33 16.65
C TYR A 186 4.43 15.37 16.42
N TYR A 187 3.42 15.34 17.29
CA TYR A 187 2.31 16.29 17.29
C TYR A 187 2.62 17.46 18.25
N PRO A 188 2.83 18.69 17.77
CA PRO A 188 3.11 19.85 18.62
C PRO A 188 1.89 20.28 19.46
N ASP A 189 2.14 21.14 20.46
CA ASP A 189 1.08 21.69 21.31
C ASP A 189 0.15 22.61 20.52
N ASP A 190 0.71 23.46 19.66
CA ASP A 190 0.01 24.45 18.84
C ASP A 190 -0.07 23.99 17.38
N PHE A 191 -0.58 22.76 17.15
CA PHE A 191 -0.65 22.15 15.82
C PHE A 191 -1.50 22.96 14.83
N ASP A 192 -2.55 23.62 15.28
CA ASP A 192 -3.50 24.29 14.41
C ASP A 192 -4.07 25.55 15.06
N GLU A 193 -4.11 26.61 14.28
CA GLU A 193 -4.87 27.83 14.58
C GLU A 193 -6.31 27.69 14.08
N PRO A 194 -7.28 28.42 14.67
CA PRO A 194 -8.66 28.43 14.19
C PRO A 194 -8.75 28.73 12.69
N GLY A 195 -9.45 27.87 11.94
CA GLY A 195 -9.61 27.96 10.48
C GLY A 195 -8.64 27.10 9.68
N SER A 196 -7.65 26.48 10.33
CA SER A 196 -6.79 25.45 9.72
C SER A 196 -7.46 24.08 9.69
N LEU A 197 -7.05 23.22 8.76
CA LEU A 197 -7.65 21.90 8.56
C LEU A 197 -6.61 20.86 8.10
N CYS A 198 -6.68 19.67 8.70
CA CYS A 198 -6.08 18.45 8.18
C CYS A 198 -7.19 17.48 7.78
N ASP A 199 -7.27 17.14 6.50
CA ASP A 199 -8.25 16.20 5.93
C ASP A 199 -7.55 14.94 5.44
N VAL A 200 -7.86 13.80 6.06
CA VAL A 200 -7.36 12.49 5.66
C VAL A 200 -8.44 11.80 4.83
N ARG A 201 -8.11 11.43 3.59
CA ARG A 201 -9.02 10.68 2.71
C ARG A 201 -8.52 9.25 2.53
N PHE A 202 -8.16 8.85 1.32
CA PHE A 202 -7.66 7.51 1.03
C PHE A 202 -6.18 7.30 1.45
N GLY A 203 -5.46 8.39 1.74
CA GLY A 203 -4.08 8.31 2.20
C GLY A 203 -3.93 8.03 3.70
N THR A 204 -2.69 8.12 4.18
CA THR A 204 -2.35 7.85 5.58
C THR A 204 -1.55 9.00 6.20
N LEU A 205 -1.96 9.39 7.41
CA LEU A 205 -1.18 10.25 8.29
C LEU A 205 -0.40 9.39 9.30
N VAL A 206 0.92 9.51 9.29
CA VAL A 206 1.85 8.77 10.16
C VAL A 206 2.53 9.72 11.13
N ILE A 207 2.51 9.36 12.42
CA ILE A 207 3.21 10.09 13.47
C ILE A 207 4.14 9.13 14.18
N ASP A 208 5.45 9.37 14.14
CA ASP A 208 6.45 8.44 14.69
C ASP A 208 6.29 8.21 16.20
N ASN A 209 5.76 9.21 16.91
CA ASN A 209 5.37 9.12 18.31
C ASN A 209 3.95 8.53 18.51
N ASN A 210 3.71 7.97 19.69
CA ASN A 210 2.42 7.38 20.07
C ASN A 210 1.44 8.41 20.68
N TYR A 211 0.35 8.67 19.97
CA TYR A 211 -0.79 9.51 20.35
C TYR A 211 -2.13 8.78 20.19
N ALA A 212 -2.13 7.47 19.92
CA ALA A 212 -3.32 6.74 19.52
C ALA A 212 -4.38 6.57 20.62
N THR A 213 -4.02 6.65 21.91
CA THR A 213 -4.99 6.53 23.02
C THR A 213 -5.53 7.89 23.44
N ALA A 214 -6.84 7.98 23.58
CA ALA A 214 -7.51 9.14 24.17
C ALA A 214 -7.36 9.17 25.71
N PRO A 215 -7.23 10.35 26.33
CA PRO A 215 -7.07 11.66 25.69
C PRO A 215 -5.61 11.87 25.24
N SER A 216 -5.43 12.39 24.03
CA SER A 216 -4.13 12.86 23.54
C SER A 216 -4.33 14.15 22.76
N ARG A 217 -3.22 14.81 22.39
CA ARG A 217 -3.26 16.01 21.55
C ARG A 217 -3.96 15.74 20.22
N LEU A 218 -3.70 14.58 19.61
CA LEU A 218 -4.36 14.14 18.39
C LEU A 218 -5.90 14.10 18.58
N TRP A 219 -6.37 13.43 19.64
CA TRP A 219 -7.80 13.33 19.92
C TRP A 219 -8.45 14.68 20.23
N SER A 220 -7.71 15.65 20.78
CA SER A 220 -8.23 17.00 20.97
C SER A 220 -8.54 17.71 19.65
N ARG A 221 -7.77 17.43 18.57
CA ARG A 221 -7.99 18.02 17.24
C ARG A 221 -9.10 17.32 16.47
N ILE A 222 -9.20 16.00 16.60
CA ILE A 222 -10.34 15.23 16.10
C ILE A 222 -11.64 15.77 16.71
N ASN A 223 -11.68 15.94 18.03
CA ASN A 223 -12.86 16.48 18.73
C ASN A 223 -13.16 17.95 18.39
N ALA A 224 -12.14 18.73 18.01
CA ALA A 224 -12.30 20.11 17.58
C ALA A 224 -12.73 20.25 16.11
N GLY A 225 -12.73 19.16 15.33
CA GLY A 225 -13.06 19.18 13.91
C GLY A 225 -11.96 19.79 13.02
N THR A 226 -10.73 19.88 13.51
CA THR A 226 -9.58 20.41 12.74
C THR A 226 -8.69 19.31 12.17
N LEU A 227 -8.87 18.07 12.62
CA LEU A 227 -8.43 16.86 11.94
C LEU A 227 -9.67 16.02 11.63
N VAL A 228 -9.96 15.82 10.34
CA VAL A 228 -11.18 15.17 9.85
C VAL A 228 -10.88 14.11 8.82
N GLY A 229 -11.85 13.22 8.57
CA GLY A 229 -11.83 12.30 7.45
C GLY A 229 -12.85 12.73 6.40
N PHE A 230 -12.47 12.77 5.12
CA PHE A 230 -13.36 13.12 4.00
C PHE A 230 -14.18 14.41 4.25
N GLY A 231 -13.50 15.49 4.57
CA GLY A 231 -14.12 16.80 4.86
C GLY A 231 -15.02 16.81 6.11
N GLY A 232 -14.92 15.80 6.98
CA GLY A 232 -15.76 15.64 8.17
C GLY A 232 -16.91 14.65 8.02
N ALA A 233 -17.16 14.14 6.81
CA ALA A 233 -18.19 13.13 6.57
C ALA A 233 -17.70 11.71 6.91
N GLY A 234 -16.41 11.45 6.78
CA GLY A 234 -15.80 10.15 7.07
C GLY A 234 -15.39 9.95 8.52
N GLN A 235 -15.19 8.70 8.90
CA GLN A 235 -14.75 8.34 10.24
C GLN A 235 -13.22 8.14 10.27
N LEU A 236 -12.54 8.79 11.22
CA LEU A 236 -11.12 8.56 11.44
C LEU A 236 -10.87 7.29 12.27
N ALA A 237 -9.99 6.43 11.75
CA ALA A 237 -9.44 5.27 12.44
C ALA A 237 -8.01 5.58 12.91
N VAL A 238 -7.79 5.48 14.22
CA VAL A 238 -6.47 5.76 14.84
C VAL A 238 -5.91 4.48 15.45
N THR A 239 -4.80 3.99 14.92
CA THR A 239 -4.17 2.73 15.33
C THR A 239 -2.71 2.91 15.77
N ARG A 240 -2.16 1.85 16.35
CA ARG A 240 -0.76 1.75 16.78
C ARG A 240 -0.06 0.67 16.00
N GLU A 241 1.16 0.95 15.58
CA GLU A 241 2.02 -0.03 14.91
C GLU A 241 3.42 -0.05 15.54
N PRO A 242 4.08 -1.22 15.63
CA PRO A 242 5.49 -1.30 16.00
C PRO A 242 6.37 -0.50 15.02
N PHE A 243 7.33 0.25 15.54
CA PHE A 243 8.27 1.03 14.74
C PHE A 243 9.60 1.22 15.47
N GLU A 244 10.70 0.68 14.93
CA GLU A 244 12.08 0.87 15.43
C GLU A 244 12.25 0.67 16.96
N GLY A 245 11.64 -0.40 17.51
CA GLY A 245 11.69 -0.68 18.95
C GLY A 245 10.78 0.20 19.80
N ALA A 246 9.95 1.03 19.17
CA ALA A 246 8.89 1.84 19.77
C ALA A 246 7.54 1.56 19.06
N THR A 247 6.58 2.47 19.22
CA THR A 247 5.28 2.43 18.54
C THR A 247 4.97 3.77 17.91
N ARG A 248 4.46 3.76 16.68
CA ARG A 248 3.98 4.94 15.96
C ARG A 248 2.45 4.98 15.93
N THR A 249 1.90 6.16 15.65
CA THR A 249 0.47 6.38 15.43
C THR A 249 0.17 6.40 13.94
N ILE A 250 -0.89 5.71 13.54
CA ILE A 250 -1.40 5.71 12.18
C ILE A 250 -2.82 6.25 12.22
N VAL A 251 -3.11 7.19 11.32
CA VAL A 251 -4.45 7.74 11.14
C VAL A 251 -4.86 7.51 9.69
N ARG A 252 -6.01 6.86 9.51
CA ARG A 252 -6.68 6.64 8.22
C ARG A 252 -8.13 7.09 8.35
N ALA A 253 -8.81 7.27 7.22
CA ALA A 253 -10.23 7.56 7.21
C ALA A 253 -11.00 6.44 6.50
N THR A 254 -12.20 6.16 6.99
CA THR A 254 -13.20 5.35 6.30
C THR A 254 -14.16 6.28 5.57
N HIS A 255 -14.34 6.07 4.28
CA HIS A 255 -15.26 6.87 3.46
C HIS A 255 -16.71 6.63 3.91
N PRO A 256 -17.56 7.67 4.03
CA PRO A 256 -18.94 7.54 4.51
C PRO A 256 -19.82 6.61 3.65
N MET A 257 -19.49 6.50 2.36
CA MET A 257 -20.21 5.61 1.44
C MET A 257 -19.82 4.14 1.54
N ASP A 258 -18.77 3.76 2.28
CA ASP A 258 -18.28 2.37 2.35
C ASP A 258 -18.25 1.67 0.97
N PRO A 259 -17.48 2.22 0.00
CA PRO A 259 -17.52 1.81 -1.39
C PRO A 259 -16.96 0.40 -1.59
N TRP A 260 -17.62 -0.41 -2.43
CA TRP A 260 -17.05 -1.62 -3.01
C TRP A 260 -17.21 -1.59 -4.53
N PRO A 261 -16.16 -1.83 -5.33
CA PRO A 261 -14.77 -1.99 -4.93
C PRO A 261 -14.23 -0.72 -4.27
N GLY A 262 -13.46 -0.90 -3.20
CA GLY A 262 -12.81 0.18 -2.47
C GLY A 262 -11.69 0.85 -3.27
N TYR A 263 -11.21 1.98 -2.76
CA TYR A 263 -10.09 2.70 -3.38
C TYR A 263 -8.80 1.86 -3.34
N ARG A 264 -8.20 1.62 -4.51
CA ARG A 264 -7.05 0.74 -4.79
C ARG A 264 -7.31 -0.76 -4.53
N ASP A 265 -8.55 -1.20 -4.48
CA ASP A 265 -8.84 -2.64 -4.49
C ASP A 265 -8.38 -3.26 -5.82
N VAL A 266 -7.94 -4.52 -5.77
CA VAL A 266 -7.58 -5.31 -6.94
C VAL A 266 -8.57 -6.46 -7.07
N ILE A 267 -9.24 -6.55 -8.22
CA ILE A 267 -10.22 -7.58 -8.51
C ILE A 267 -9.62 -8.57 -9.51
N PRO A 268 -9.37 -9.82 -9.10
CA PRO A 268 -8.90 -10.85 -10.03
C PRO A 268 -10.07 -11.33 -10.90
N VAL A 269 -9.85 -11.39 -12.20
CA VAL A 269 -10.85 -11.77 -13.20
C VAL A 269 -10.22 -12.74 -14.20
N PRO A 270 -10.78 -13.95 -14.41
CA PRO A 270 -10.25 -14.88 -15.40
C PRO A 270 -10.10 -14.26 -16.80
N SER A 271 -8.95 -14.48 -17.44
CA SER A 271 -8.66 -13.96 -18.77
C SER A 271 -9.73 -14.33 -19.81
N GLY A 272 -10.11 -13.38 -20.66
CA GLY A 272 -11.08 -13.58 -21.73
C GLY A 272 -12.55 -13.53 -21.30
N GLU A 273 -12.83 -13.32 -20.00
CA GLU A 273 -14.17 -13.11 -19.50
C GLU A 273 -14.49 -11.61 -19.35
N ILE A 274 -15.73 -11.24 -19.68
CA ILE A 274 -16.27 -9.95 -19.22
C ILE A 274 -16.48 -10.13 -17.72
N ALA A 275 -15.78 -9.36 -16.89
CA ALA A 275 -16.07 -9.34 -15.46
C ALA A 275 -17.24 -8.41 -15.18
N PRO A 276 -18.43 -8.95 -14.84
CA PRO A 276 -19.40 -8.16 -14.11
C PRO A 276 -18.78 -7.82 -12.75
N VAL A 277 -18.60 -6.54 -12.48
CA VAL A 277 -18.21 -6.02 -11.16
C VAL A 277 -19.41 -5.29 -10.61
N ASP A 278 -19.89 -5.68 -9.43
CA ASP A 278 -20.90 -4.88 -8.74
C ASP A 278 -20.21 -3.67 -8.13
N LEU A 279 -20.70 -2.48 -8.41
CA LEU A 279 -20.40 -1.30 -7.62
C LEU A 279 -21.45 -1.26 -6.51
N VAL A 280 -21.04 -1.12 -5.26
CA VAL A 280 -21.90 -1.07 -4.06
C VAL A 280 -21.47 0.10 -3.19
N TRP A 281 -22.46 0.83 -2.65
CA TRP A 281 -22.22 1.96 -1.76
C TRP A 281 -23.36 2.15 -0.76
N THR A 282 -23.10 2.97 0.24
CA THR A 282 -24.08 3.57 1.15
C THR A 282 -24.36 5.00 0.68
N ASN A 283 -25.65 5.38 0.61
CA ASN A 283 -26.03 6.75 0.23
C ASN A 283 -25.52 7.77 1.26
N LEU A 284 -25.04 8.91 0.76
CA LEU A 284 -24.49 9.99 1.60
C LEU A 284 -25.56 10.63 2.47
N ASP A 285 -25.17 11.02 3.68
CA ASP A 285 -25.93 11.92 4.53
C ASP A 285 -25.87 13.37 4.01
N PRO A 286 -26.88 14.21 4.32
CA PRO A 286 -28.09 13.87 5.06
C PRO A 286 -29.13 13.13 4.20
N ASN A 287 -29.56 11.96 4.66
CA ASN A 287 -30.79 11.34 4.20
C ASN A 287 -31.69 11.06 5.40
N GLU A 288 -32.86 11.72 5.49
CA GLU A 288 -33.81 11.37 6.54
C GLU A 288 -34.28 9.92 6.32
N PRO A 289 -34.37 9.08 7.37
CA PRO A 289 -34.82 7.71 7.20
C PRO A 289 -36.18 7.62 6.48
N GLY A 290 -36.17 7.04 5.27
CA GLY A 290 -37.35 6.85 4.44
C GLY A 290 -37.54 7.89 3.32
N ASN A 291 -36.70 8.92 3.23
CA ASN A 291 -36.67 9.78 2.05
C ASN A 291 -35.90 9.10 0.92
N PRO A 292 -36.39 9.21 -0.33
CA PRO A 292 -35.71 8.62 -1.46
C PRO A 292 -34.47 9.42 -1.82
N VAL A 293 -33.35 8.73 -2.05
CA VAL A 293 -32.12 9.35 -2.58
C VAL A 293 -31.98 8.99 -4.04
N TRP A 294 -31.79 10.02 -4.85
CA TRP A 294 -31.54 9.84 -6.27
C TRP A 294 -30.03 9.93 -6.50
N VAL A 295 -29.50 9.07 -7.37
CA VAL A 295 -28.07 9.04 -7.65
C VAL A 295 -27.77 8.89 -9.13
N ASP A 296 -26.63 9.44 -9.53
CA ASP A 296 -25.95 9.10 -10.77
C ASP A 296 -24.68 8.31 -10.46
N VAL A 297 -24.44 7.24 -11.22
CA VAL A 297 -23.21 6.44 -11.08
C VAL A 297 -22.40 6.58 -12.36
N TRP A 298 -21.16 7.01 -12.21
CA TRP A 298 -20.18 7.17 -13.27
C TRP A 298 -19.16 6.04 -13.18
N PHE A 299 -18.76 5.47 -14.31
CA PHE A 299 -17.81 4.37 -14.39
C PHE A 299 -16.97 4.42 -15.68
N GLY A 300 -15.69 4.03 -15.61
CA GLY A 300 -14.83 4.02 -16.78
C GLY A 300 -13.34 3.96 -16.49
N THR A 301 -12.50 4.27 -17.48
CA THR A 301 -11.03 4.17 -17.38
C THR A 301 -10.32 5.52 -17.29
N ASP A 302 -11.08 6.60 -17.18
CA ASP A 302 -10.59 7.97 -17.01
C ASP A 302 -11.37 8.60 -15.85
N PRO A 303 -10.71 9.23 -14.86
CA PRO A 303 -11.41 9.84 -13.73
C PRO A 303 -12.20 11.11 -14.10
N ASN A 304 -12.05 11.64 -15.32
CA ASN A 304 -12.72 12.87 -15.75
C ASN A 304 -14.11 12.61 -16.35
N LYS A 305 -15.17 13.16 -15.73
CA LYS A 305 -16.59 13.07 -16.21
C LYS A 305 -16.82 13.56 -17.63
N LEU A 306 -15.95 14.42 -18.14
CA LEU A 306 -16.04 14.92 -19.51
C LEU A 306 -15.38 13.98 -20.54
N SER A 307 -14.69 12.93 -20.08
CA SER A 307 -14.04 11.95 -20.95
C SER A 307 -15.08 11.01 -21.57
N LEU A 308 -14.88 10.66 -22.84
CA LEU A 308 -15.68 9.63 -23.50
C LEU A 308 -15.46 8.23 -22.90
N ALA A 309 -14.41 8.08 -22.08
CA ALA A 309 -14.07 6.85 -21.38
C ALA A 309 -14.65 6.80 -19.95
N TYR A 310 -15.55 7.72 -19.57
CA TYR A 310 -16.25 7.74 -18.28
C TYR A 310 -17.76 7.92 -18.53
N SER A 311 -18.48 6.80 -18.52
CA SER A 311 -19.92 6.76 -18.83
C SER A 311 -20.78 6.76 -17.58
N GLN A 312 -21.96 7.36 -17.70
CA GLN A 312 -23.00 7.29 -16.69
C GLN A 312 -23.74 5.95 -16.84
N GLU A 313 -23.57 5.07 -15.87
CA GLU A 313 -24.17 3.72 -15.85
C GLU A 313 -25.55 3.71 -15.21
N VAL A 314 -25.76 4.60 -14.24
CA VAL A 314 -27.08 4.87 -13.65
C VAL A 314 -27.38 6.35 -13.85
N ALA A 315 -28.52 6.62 -14.47
CA ALA A 315 -29.07 7.96 -14.58
C ALA A 315 -30.30 8.08 -13.70
N THR A 316 -30.23 8.89 -12.64
CA THR A 316 -31.35 9.23 -11.76
C THR A 316 -31.95 7.99 -11.08
N GLY A 317 -31.10 7.12 -10.52
CA GLY A 317 -31.53 5.92 -9.82
C GLY A 317 -32.11 6.25 -8.45
N GLN A 318 -33.41 6.04 -8.24
CA GLN A 318 -34.05 6.19 -6.93
C GLN A 318 -33.70 5.02 -6.00
N ASP A 319 -33.11 5.31 -4.85
CA ASP A 319 -32.66 4.36 -3.81
C ASP A 319 -31.78 3.23 -4.35
N VAL A 320 -31.07 3.50 -5.44
CA VAL A 320 -30.08 2.58 -5.98
C VAL A 320 -28.84 2.66 -5.10
N THR A 321 -28.36 1.51 -4.64
CA THR A 321 -27.12 1.37 -3.86
C THR A 321 -26.18 0.34 -4.47
N THR A 322 -26.51 -0.15 -5.66
CA THR A 322 -25.67 -1.08 -6.43
C THR A 322 -25.92 -0.99 -7.93
N VAL A 323 -24.86 -1.16 -8.74
CA VAL A 323 -24.95 -1.34 -10.19
C VAL A 323 -23.86 -2.30 -10.67
N THR A 324 -24.20 -3.24 -11.54
CA THR A 324 -23.22 -4.12 -12.18
C THR A 324 -22.65 -3.45 -13.42
N VAL A 325 -21.33 -3.31 -13.50
CA VAL A 325 -20.61 -2.76 -14.64
C VAL A 325 -19.73 -3.81 -15.31
N ASN A 326 -19.42 -3.59 -16.59
CA ASN A 326 -18.50 -4.47 -17.32
C ASN A 326 -17.08 -3.91 -17.23
N ALA A 327 -16.19 -4.60 -16.52
CA ALA A 327 -14.79 -4.23 -16.38
C ALA A 327 -13.90 -5.29 -17.07
N PRO A 328 -13.82 -5.30 -18.42
CA PRO A 328 -13.03 -6.31 -19.12
C PRO A 328 -11.54 -6.22 -18.76
N VAL A 329 -10.92 -7.40 -18.62
CA VAL A 329 -9.46 -7.53 -18.58
C VAL A 329 -8.96 -7.94 -19.95
N PHE A 330 -7.91 -7.28 -20.40
CA PHE A 330 -7.24 -7.64 -21.63
C PHE A 330 -6.06 -8.57 -21.34
N GLU A 331 -6.11 -9.76 -21.94
CA GLU A 331 -5.11 -10.82 -21.76
C GLU A 331 -3.67 -10.29 -21.91
N GLY A 332 -2.82 -10.57 -20.92
CA GLY A 332 -1.40 -10.22 -20.95
C GLY A 332 -1.09 -8.73 -20.84
N MET A 333 -2.07 -7.89 -20.49
CA MET A 333 -1.85 -6.49 -20.17
C MET A 333 -1.62 -6.28 -18.67
N ARG A 334 -1.06 -5.11 -18.33
CA ARG A 334 -1.02 -4.65 -16.93
C ARG A 334 -2.45 -4.58 -16.37
N PRO A 335 -2.62 -4.59 -15.03
CA PRO A 335 -3.92 -4.33 -14.41
C PRO A 335 -4.59 -3.11 -15.06
N THR A 336 -5.85 -3.25 -15.43
CA THR A 336 -6.63 -2.15 -16.00
C THR A 336 -7.25 -1.38 -14.85
N THR A 337 -6.87 -0.11 -14.70
CA THR A 337 -7.45 0.77 -13.68
C THR A 337 -8.79 1.31 -14.16
N TYR A 338 -9.79 1.12 -13.32
CA TYR A 338 -11.13 1.70 -13.48
C TYR A 338 -11.38 2.73 -12.38
N TYR A 339 -12.21 3.71 -12.72
CA TYR A 339 -12.67 4.75 -11.84
C TYR A 339 -14.18 4.69 -11.75
N TRP A 340 -14.72 5.07 -10.59
CA TRP A 340 -16.14 5.24 -10.41
C TRP A 340 -16.47 6.27 -9.35
N GLN A 341 -17.68 6.81 -9.42
CA GLN A 341 -18.14 7.89 -8.57
C GLN A 341 -19.66 7.88 -8.51
N VAL A 342 -20.19 8.34 -7.38
CA VAL A 342 -21.63 8.44 -7.16
C VAL A 342 -21.97 9.88 -6.81
N ASP A 343 -22.77 10.52 -7.65
CA ASP A 343 -23.33 11.84 -7.37
C ASP A 343 -24.69 11.67 -6.71
N SER A 344 -24.92 12.39 -5.62
CA SER A 344 -26.13 12.26 -4.81
C SER A 344 -27.02 13.50 -4.90
N TYR A 345 -28.30 13.27 -5.18
CA TYR A 345 -29.39 14.24 -5.27
C TYR A 345 -30.25 14.12 -4.00
N ILE A 346 -29.75 14.65 -2.89
CA ILE A 346 -30.37 14.47 -1.56
C ILE A 346 -31.67 15.27 -1.34
N TYR A 347 -31.92 16.27 -2.18
CA TYR A 347 -33.10 17.14 -2.09
C TYR A 347 -34.34 16.60 -2.85
N GLY A 348 -34.20 15.50 -3.60
CA GLY A 348 -35.32 14.83 -4.27
C GLY A 348 -35.02 14.42 -5.71
N ASP A 349 -36.09 14.18 -6.47
CA ASP A 349 -36.02 13.77 -7.87
C ASP A 349 -35.43 14.92 -8.73
N PRO A 350 -34.31 14.71 -9.45
CA PRO A 350 -33.72 15.72 -10.33
C PRO A 350 -34.60 16.10 -11.53
N ALA A 351 -35.64 15.32 -11.85
CA ALA A 351 -36.67 15.72 -12.82
C ALA A 351 -37.65 16.78 -12.27
N VAL A 352 -37.66 17.00 -10.95
CA VAL A 352 -38.58 17.90 -10.23
C VAL A 352 -37.85 19.05 -9.55
N VAL A 353 -36.68 18.79 -8.97
CA VAL A 353 -35.85 19.77 -8.24
C VAL A 353 -34.84 20.41 -9.19
N ASP A 354 -34.68 21.73 -9.09
CA ASP A 354 -33.70 22.49 -9.86
C ASP A 354 -32.33 22.44 -9.15
N TYR A 355 -31.42 21.62 -9.66
CA TYR A 355 -30.09 21.44 -9.09
C TYR A 355 -29.06 22.49 -9.57
N ASP A 356 -29.46 23.43 -10.43
CA ASP A 356 -28.68 24.65 -10.71
C ASP A 356 -28.84 25.70 -9.59
N ASP A 357 -29.77 25.50 -8.65
CA ASP A 357 -29.95 26.33 -7.46
C ASP A 357 -28.85 26.02 -6.41
N PRO A 358 -28.06 27.01 -5.96
CA PRO A 358 -27.05 26.81 -4.92
C PRO A 358 -27.63 26.37 -3.56
N GLU A 359 -28.94 26.49 -3.31
CA GLU A 359 -29.59 25.98 -2.10
C GLU A 359 -29.88 24.47 -2.16
N THR A 360 -29.93 23.88 -3.37
CA THR A 360 -30.13 22.45 -3.59
C THR A 360 -29.01 21.86 -4.45
N PRO A 361 -27.74 21.95 -4.01
CA PRO A 361 -26.63 21.48 -4.83
C PRO A 361 -26.63 19.95 -4.96
N VAL A 362 -26.15 19.45 -6.10
CA VAL A 362 -25.75 18.05 -6.23
C VAL A 362 -24.54 17.83 -5.33
N ILE A 363 -24.55 16.75 -4.55
CA ILE A 363 -23.36 16.33 -3.82
C ILE A 363 -22.55 15.44 -4.76
N GLU A 364 -21.52 16.02 -5.35
CA GLU A 364 -20.54 15.28 -6.13
C GLU A 364 -19.72 14.36 -5.21
N GLY A 365 -19.72 13.06 -5.50
CA GLY A 365 -18.98 12.08 -4.69
C GLY A 365 -17.47 12.15 -4.91
N ASP A 366 -16.68 11.54 -4.02
CA ASP A 366 -15.25 11.31 -4.30
C ASP A 366 -15.07 10.26 -5.42
N VAL A 367 -13.97 10.36 -6.15
CA VAL A 367 -13.62 9.39 -7.22
C VAL A 367 -12.90 8.19 -6.60
N PHE A 368 -13.50 7.02 -6.73
CA PHE A 368 -12.89 5.75 -6.37
C PHE A 368 -12.10 5.19 -7.55
N ARG A 369 -11.02 4.45 -7.27
CA ARG A 369 -10.25 3.73 -8.28
C ARG A 369 -10.06 2.30 -7.85
N PHE A 370 -10.12 1.34 -8.76
CA PHE A 370 -9.76 -0.05 -8.49
C PHE A 370 -9.10 -0.63 -9.73
N ASP A 371 -8.31 -1.68 -9.55
CA ASP A 371 -7.64 -2.37 -10.62
C ASP A 371 -8.31 -3.72 -10.87
N VAL A 372 -8.38 -4.11 -12.14
CA VAL A 372 -8.81 -5.46 -12.53
C VAL A 372 -7.67 -6.12 -13.27
N ASN A 373 -7.32 -7.34 -12.89
CA ASN A 373 -6.23 -8.10 -13.51
C ASN A 373 -6.64 -9.55 -13.81
N ASP A 374 -5.87 -10.22 -14.68
CA ASP A 374 -6.07 -11.62 -15.05
C ASP A 374 -5.22 -12.58 -14.23
N ASP A 375 -4.68 -12.10 -13.10
CA ASP A 375 -3.69 -12.78 -12.28
C ASP A 375 -4.31 -13.24 -10.97
N THR A 376 -4.93 -14.42 -10.99
CA THR A 376 -5.51 -15.03 -9.79
C THR A 376 -4.40 -15.61 -8.90
N PRO A 377 -4.54 -15.52 -7.55
CA PRO A 377 -3.63 -16.21 -6.64
C PRO A 377 -3.48 -17.70 -6.99
N PRO A 378 -2.28 -18.29 -6.91
CA PRO A 378 -2.11 -19.72 -7.18
C PRO A 378 -2.77 -20.53 -6.06
N THR A 379 -3.33 -21.67 -6.43
CA THR A 379 -3.82 -22.69 -5.48
C THR A 379 -3.08 -23.99 -5.68
N VAL A 380 -3.01 -24.82 -4.64
CA VAL A 380 -2.30 -26.10 -4.65
C VAL A 380 -3.11 -27.21 -3.99
N ALA A 381 -3.08 -28.39 -4.60
CA ALA A 381 -3.56 -29.63 -4.01
C ALA A 381 -2.48 -30.70 -4.16
N ILE A 382 -2.17 -31.42 -3.08
CA ILE A 382 -1.27 -32.56 -3.11
C ILE A 382 -2.04 -33.75 -3.69
N ASP A 383 -1.56 -34.27 -4.82
CA ASP A 383 -2.13 -35.44 -5.47
C ASP A 383 -1.63 -36.75 -4.85
N THR A 384 -0.46 -36.71 -4.19
CA THR A 384 0.10 -37.84 -3.45
C THR A 384 -0.71 -38.12 -2.17
N PRO A 385 -1.30 -39.32 -2.01
CA PRO A 385 -2.01 -39.66 -0.79
C PRO A 385 -1.05 -39.85 0.40
N ASP A 386 -1.62 -39.85 1.61
CA ASP A 386 -0.91 -40.30 2.80
C ASP A 386 -0.24 -41.66 2.55
N THR A 387 1.06 -41.72 2.83
CA THR A 387 1.93 -42.81 2.37
C THR A 387 2.70 -43.41 3.54
N VAL A 388 2.87 -44.73 3.55
CA VAL A 388 3.80 -45.42 4.46
C VAL A 388 5.12 -45.66 3.72
N THR A 389 6.24 -45.29 4.34
CA THR A 389 7.59 -45.50 3.82
C THR A 389 8.54 -45.93 4.95
N TRP A 390 9.84 -46.03 4.70
CA TRP A 390 10.87 -46.21 5.73
C TRP A 390 12.04 -45.27 5.56
N ILE A 391 12.91 -45.22 6.57
CA ILE A 391 14.12 -44.39 6.57
C ILE A 391 14.96 -44.62 5.29
N ASN A 392 15.37 -43.53 4.65
CA ASN A 392 16.10 -43.48 3.37
C ASN A 392 15.36 -44.02 2.14
N GLU A 393 14.06 -44.31 2.21
CA GLU A 393 13.28 -44.68 1.03
C GLU A 393 12.63 -43.43 0.40
N PRO A 394 12.99 -43.09 -0.84
CA PRO A 394 12.49 -41.90 -1.51
C PRO A 394 11.01 -42.02 -1.89
N VAL A 395 10.25 -40.96 -1.64
CA VAL A 395 8.85 -40.84 -2.06
C VAL A 395 8.70 -39.70 -3.06
N GLN A 396 8.16 -40.01 -4.24
CA GLN A 396 7.84 -39.00 -5.25
C GLN A 396 6.56 -38.25 -4.85
N LEU A 397 6.66 -36.94 -4.68
CA LEU A 397 5.52 -36.08 -4.42
C LEU A 397 4.95 -35.56 -5.75
N GLN A 398 3.63 -35.36 -5.78
CA GLN A 398 2.91 -34.78 -6.89
C GLN A 398 1.94 -33.74 -6.36
N ALA A 399 1.91 -32.57 -6.98
CA ALA A 399 0.95 -31.53 -6.66
C ALA A 399 0.34 -30.94 -7.93
N THR A 400 -0.95 -30.65 -7.87
CA THR A 400 -1.65 -29.87 -8.89
C THR A 400 -1.68 -28.43 -8.42
N ILE A 401 -1.02 -27.55 -9.18
CA ILE A 401 -1.05 -26.11 -8.97
C ILE A 401 -1.95 -25.51 -10.04
N THR A 402 -2.96 -24.75 -9.64
CA THR A 402 -3.80 -23.99 -10.58
C THR A 402 -3.55 -22.50 -10.42
N LYS A 403 -3.40 -21.81 -11.55
CA LYS A 403 -3.16 -20.38 -11.63
C LYS A 403 -3.63 -19.86 -12.99
N SER A 404 -4.11 -18.62 -13.01
CA SER A 404 -4.24 -17.80 -14.22
C SER A 404 -3.36 -16.55 -14.12
N GLY A 405 -3.03 -15.96 -15.27
CA GLY A 405 -2.25 -14.74 -15.35
C GLY A 405 -0.73 -14.90 -15.42
N PRO A 406 -0.01 -13.77 -15.54
CA PRO A 406 1.40 -13.77 -15.94
C PRO A 406 2.42 -13.88 -14.79
N SER A 407 2.04 -13.69 -13.51
CA SER A 407 3.06 -13.69 -12.46
C SER A 407 3.61 -15.08 -12.14
N GLU A 408 4.88 -15.11 -11.74
CA GLU A 408 5.61 -16.33 -11.42
C GLU A 408 5.08 -16.96 -10.12
N VAL A 409 4.88 -18.28 -10.15
CA VAL A 409 4.50 -19.05 -8.94
C VAL A 409 5.75 -19.48 -8.20
N PHE A 410 5.79 -19.14 -6.92
CA PHE A 410 6.75 -19.67 -5.97
C PHE A 410 6.14 -20.87 -5.24
N ILE A 411 6.97 -21.86 -4.96
CA ILE A 411 6.59 -23.11 -4.32
C ILE A 411 7.59 -23.35 -3.19
N GLU A 412 7.09 -23.73 -2.02
CA GLU A 412 7.92 -24.19 -0.92
C GLU A 412 7.29 -25.40 -0.24
N TRP A 413 8.05 -26.49 -0.23
CA TRP A 413 7.79 -27.67 0.58
C TRP A 413 8.48 -27.51 1.94
N THR A 414 7.74 -27.84 3.00
CA THR A 414 8.24 -27.89 4.37
C THR A 414 7.85 -29.23 5.00
N ALA A 415 8.60 -29.63 6.02
CA ALA A 415 8.34 -30.83 6.78
C ALA A 415 8.31 -30.52 8.28
N SER A 416 7.45 -31.22 9.03
CA SER A 416 7.40 -31.13 10.50
C SER A 416 8.67 -31.66 11.18
N ASP A 417 9.46 -32.47 10.46
CA ASP A 417 10.72 -33.03 10.93
C ASP A 417 11.89 -32.57 10.02
N PRO A 418 12.99 -32.03 10.59
CA PRO A 418 14.12 -31.50 9.83
C PRO A 418 14.97 -32.58 9.15
N SER A 419 14.72 -33.87 9.40
CA SER A 419 15.39 -34.97 8.69
C SER A 419 14.79 -35.28 7.32
N ALA A 420 13.68 -34.65 6.95
CA ALA A 420 13.13 -34.74 5.60
C ALA A 420 13.92 -33.85 4.63
N VAL A 421 14.47 -34.46 3.58
CA VAL A 421 15.29 -33.81 2.56
C VAL A 421 14.57 -33.88 1.22
N PHE A 422 14.47 -32.75 0.52
CA PHE A 422 13.78 -32.63 -0.77
C PHE A 422 14.77 -32.52 -1.92
N PHE A 423 14.55 -33.31 -2.98
CA PHE A 423 15.37 -33.35 -4.18
C PHE A 423 14.54 -33.06 -5.44
N PRO A 424 15.03 -32.24 -6.39
CA PRO A 424 16.31 -31.53 -6.35
C PRO A 424 16.35 -30.33 -5.37
N SER A 425 15.18 -29.84 -4.95
CA SER A 425 15.03 -28.80 -3.93
C SER A 425 13.62 -28.88 -3.34
N ASN A 426 13.40 -28.20 -2.22
CA ASN A 426 12.06 -28.01 -1.66
C ASN A 426 11.23 -26.95 -2.42
N THR A 427 11.76 -26.37 -3.50
CA THR A 427 11.05 -25.41 -4.36
C THR A 427 10.63 -25.99 -5.69
N ALA A 428 10.98 -27.26 -5.96
CA ALA A 428 10.47 -27.97 -7.12
C ALA A 428 8.96 -28.27 -6.92
N LYS A 429 8.19 -28.27 -8.02
CA LYS A 429 6.76 -28.60 -8.00
C LYS A 429 6.52 -30.02 -7.47
N ASP A 430 7.21 -30.99 -8.06
CA ASP A 430 7.07 -32.42 -7.79
C ASP A 430 8.42 -32.99 -7.29
N PRO A 431 8.88 -32.63 -6.07
CA PRO A 431 10.15 -33.12 -5.56
C PRO A 431 10.05 -34.58 -5.12
N VAL A 432 11.20 -35.21 -4.95
CA VAL A 432 11.35 -36.45 -4.19
C VAL A 432 11.70 -36.08 -2.76
N VAL A 433 11.02 -36.68 -1.78
CA VAL A 433 11.34 -36.53 -0.36
C VAL A 433 11.96 -37.82 0.18
N GLU A 434 13.00 -37.69 0.98
CA GLU A 434 13.65 -38.78 1.72
C GLU A 434 13.76 -38.38 3.19
N VAL A 435 13.58 -39.33 4.13
CA VAL A 435 13.69 -39.07 5.57
C VAL A 435 14.88 -39.85 6.13
N ASP A 436 15.92 -39.12 6.53
CA ASP A 436 17.26 -39.70 6.75
C ASP A 436 17.36 -40.58 8.02
N TYR A 437 16.64 -40.24 9.09
CA TYR A 437 16.82 -40.92 10.39
C TYR A 437 15.65 -40.83 11.39
N ALA A 438 14.57 -40.09 11.10
CA ALA A 438 13.41 -40.02 11.99
C ALA A 438 12.35 -41.06 11.61
N ALA A 439 12.00 -41.96 12.54
CA ALA A 439 10.83 -42.81 12.42
C ALA A 439 9.62 -42.14 13.10
N GLY A 440 8.44 -42.25 12.49
CA GLY A 440 7.20 -41.65 12.96
C GLY A 440 6.43 -40.92 11.84
N PRO A 441 5.30 -40.28 12.17
CA PRO A 441 4.58 -39.45 11.23
C PRO A 441 5.32 -38.14 10.96
N VAL A 442 5.57 -37.85 9.69
CA VAL A 442 6.12 -36.58 9.19
C VAL A 442 5.05 -35.89 8.37
N THR A 443 4.62 -34.69 8.78
CA THR A 443 3.69 -33.88 7.99
C THR A 443 4.48 -33.08 6.96
N LEU A 444 4.14 -33.25 5.69
CA LEU A 444 4.69 -32.47 4.58
C LEU A 444 3.66 -31.43 4.17
N THR A 445 4.09 -30.19 3.99
CA THR A 445 3.21 -29.09 3.56
C THR A 445 3.82 -28.41 2.35
N VAL A 446 3.04 -28.28 1.28
CA VAL A 446 3.38 -27.43 0.13
C VAL A 446 2.66 -26.11 0.30
N THR A 447 3.38 -25.00 0.10
CA THR A 447 2.82 -23.65 0.08
C THR A 447 3.14 -23.03 -1.28
N VAL A 448 2.15 -22.38 -1.89
CA VAL A 448 2.30 -21.64 -3.15
C VAL A 448 1.87 -20.19 -2.97
N TRP A 449 2.56 -19.29 -3.68
CA TRP A 449 2.25 -17.86 -3.71
C TRP A 449 2.84 -17.24 -4.98
N ASP A 450 2.51 -15.98 -5.24
CA ASP A 450 3.16 -15.20 -6.30
C ASP A 450 3.53 -13.78 -5.81
N ALA A 451 4.11 -12.96 -6.69
CA ALA A 451 4.56 -11.61 -6.31
C ALA A 451 3.46 -10.53 -6.35
N VAL A 452 2.31 -10.83 -6.98
CA VAL A 452 1.23 -9.87 -7.27
C VAL A 452 0.08 -10.05 -6.27
N ASN A 453 -0.17 -11.29 -5.86
CA ASN A 453 -1.21 -11.72 -4.96
C ASN A 453 -0.60 -12.03 -3.59
N PRO A 454 -0.93 -11.27 -2.54
CA PRO A 454 -0.34 -11.44 -1.22
C PRO A 454 -0.83 -12.70 -0.49
N GLU A 455 -1.92 -13.33 -0.94
CA GLU A 455 -2.41 -14.59 -0.36
C GLU A 455 -1.52 -15.77 -0.74
N THR A 456 -1.34 -16.68 0.21
CA THR A 456 -0.70 -17.99 0.00
C THR A 456 -1.73 -19.09 0.11
N ASP A 457 -1.61 -20.14 -0.69
CA ASP A 457 -2.38 -21.37 -0.52
C ASP A 457 -1.47 -22.52 -0.09
N SER A 458 -2.01 -23.44 0.70
CA SER A 458 -1.21 -24.55 1.25
C SER A 458 -2.03 -25.81 1.41
N ASP A 459 -1.39 -26.95 1.16
CA ASP A 459 -1.97 -28.27 1.41
C ASP A 459 -0.94 -29.18 2.10
N SER A 460 -1.43 -30.19 2.82
CA SER A 460 -0.61 -31.06 3.66
C SER A 460 -0.95 -32.54 3.50
N MET A 461 0.08 -33.38 3.58
CA MET A 461 -0.05 -34.84 3.64
C MET A 461 0.79 -35.43 4.78
N VAL A 462 0.49 -36.65 5.19
CA VAL A 462 1.25 -37.39 6.21
C VAL A 462 2.06 -38.52 5.59
N LEU A 463 3.36 -38.50 5.85
CA LEU A 463 4.28 -39.58 5.56
C LEU A 463 4.54 -40.38 6.84
N HIS A 464 4.12 -41.64 6.87
CA HIS A 464 4.40 -42.56 7.97
C HIS A 464 5.73 -43.26 7.73
N VAL A 465 6.79 -42.78 8.38
CA VAL A 465 8.16 -43.29 8.19
C VAL A 465 8.46 -44.37 9.23
N ALA A 466 8.72 -45.59 8.76
CA ALA A 466 9.14 -46.70 9.59
C ALA A 466 10.67 -46.77 9.72
N ALA A 467 11.18 -47.50 10.71
CA ALA A 467 12.62 -47.68 10.90
C ALA A 467 13.28 -48.46 9.74
N ASP A 468 12.53 -49.38 9.12
CA ASP A 468 12.99 -50.28 8.07
C ASP A 468 11.78 -50.78 7.24
N PRO A 469 12.01 -51.49 6.11
CA PRO A 469 10.92 -52.01 5.28
C PRO A 469 9.95 -52.95 6.01
N CYS A 470 10.40 -53.68 7.04
CA CYS A 470 9.53 -54.59 7.78
C CYS A 470 8.56 -53.82 8.66
N ALA A 471 9.07 -52.85 9.42
CA ALA A 471 8.24 -51.96 10.22
C ALA A 471 7.23 -51.20 9.34
N ALA A 472 7.60 -50.84 8.11
CA ALA A 472 6.69 -50.23 7.15
C ALA A 472 5.59 -51.20 6.70
N ALA A 473 5.94 -52.45 6.37
CA ALA A 473 4.97 -53.49 6.02
C ALA A 473 3.96 -53.76 7.16
N ALA A 474 4.44 -53.75 8.41
CA ALA A 474 3.58 -53.89 9.59
C ALA A 474 2.64 -52.69 9.75
N LEU A 475 3.15 -51.46 9.60
CA LEU A 475 2.33 -50.23 9.64
C LEU A 475 1.28 -50.20 8.52
N ALA A 476 1.62 -50.69 7.34
CA ALA A 476 0.70 -50.80 6.21
C ALA A 476 -0.30 -51.97 6.32
N GLY A 477 -0.17 -52.83 7.35
CA GLY A 477 -1.04 -53.99 7.56
C GLY A 477 -0.83 -55.13 6.56
N ILE A 478 0.33 -55.19 5.90
CA ILE A 478 0.68 -56.20 4.89
C ILE A 478 1.81 -57.16 5.35
N ALA A 479 2.27 -57.04 6.60
CA ALA A 479 3.32 -57.91 7.14
C ALA A 479 2.92 -59.40 7.21
N ASP A 480 1.63 -59.69 7.42
CA ASP A 480 1.12 -61.06 7.57
C ASP A 480 0.90 -61.78 6.22
N ASP A 481 1.08 -61.10 5.09
CA ASP A 481 0.90 -61.66 3.74
C ASP A 481 2.12 -62.47 3.24
N TYR A 482 3.10 -62.73 4.10
CA TYR A 482 4.21 -63.65 3.84
C TYR A 482 3.93 -65.01 4.49
N PRO A 483 3.44 -66.03 3.76
CA PRO A 483 3.00 -67.31 4.32
C PRO A 483 4.11 -68.11 5.02
N MET A 484 5.37 -67.69 4.87
CA MET A 484 6.55 -68.34 5.42
C MET A 484 7.14 -67.61 6.63
N ASN A 485 6.59 -66.47 7.04
CA ASN A 485 6.94 -65.79 8.29
C ASN A 485 5.87 -66.09 9.34
N ILE A 486 6.05 -67.22 10.03
CA ILE A 486 5.05 -67.83 10.90
C ILE A 486 5.34 -67.50 12.37
N ALA A 487 6.58 -67.18 12.71
CA ALA A 487 7.05 -66.96 14.07
C ALA A 487 7.25 -65.47 14.37
N GLY A 488 6.15 -64.71 14.45
CA GLY A 488 6.16 -63.39 15.09
C GLY A 488 6.18 -62.17 14.17
N SER A 489 5.82 -62.33 12.89
CA SER A 489 5.65 -61.25 11.91
C SER A 489 6.86 -60.30 11.84
N ASP A 490 8.09 -60.83 11.94
CA ASP A 490 9.34 -60.05 12.00
C ASP A 490 9.95 -59.76 10.61
N CYS A 491 9.20 -60.02 9.55
CA CYS A 491 9.57 -60.05 8.13
C CYS A 491 10.87 -60.77 7.78
N VAL A 492 11.38 -61.63 8.65
CA VAL A 492 12.48 -62.55 8.34
C VAL A 492 11.86 -63.92 8.10
N VAL A 493 12.46 -64.72 7.21
CA VAL A 493 12.17 -66.15 7.14
C VAL A 493 13.40 -66.84 7.70
N ASP A 494 13.33 -67.22 8.97
CA ASP A 494 14.44 -67.78 9.72
C ASP A 494 14.14 -69.21 10.23
N ILE A 495 15.00 -69.71 11.12
CA ILE A 495 14.84 -71.06 11.68
C ILE A 495 13.68 -71.14 12.68
N SER A 496 13.27 -70.02 13.27
CA SER A 496 12.11 -69.88 14.16
C SER A 496 10.82 -70.02 13.36
N ASP A 497 10.74 -69.44 12.16
CA ASP A 497 9.62 -69.65 11.24
C ASP A 497 9.53 -71.10 10.78
N LEU A 498 10.66 -71.68 10.41
CA LEU A 498 10.73 -73.11 10.07
C LEU A 498 10.31 -73.97 11.27
N ALA A 499 10.72 -73.60 12.49
CA ALA A 499 10.32 -74.32 13.70
C ALA A 499 8.81 -74.18 13.97
N ALA A 500 8.22 -73.00 13.78
CA ALA A 500 6.78 -72.80 13.91
C ALA A 500 6.00 -73.57 12.84
N LEU A 501 6.46 -73.56 11.57
CA LEU A 501 5.93 -74.41 10.51
C LEU A 501 6.00 -75.89 10.88
N VAL A 502 7.11 -76.35 11.44
CA VAL A 502 7.30 -77.74 11.87
C VAL A 502 6.42 -78.08 13.08
N VAL A 503 6.19 -77.15 14.01
CA VAL A 503 5.29 -77.36 15.16
C VAL A 503 3.84 -77.48 14.70
N ASP A 504 3.37 -76.60 13.81
CA ASP A 504 2.03 -76.68 13.22
C ASP A 504 1.86 -77.95 12.40
N TRP A 505 2.88 -78.30 11.62
CA TRP A 505 2.94 -79.57 10.88
C TRP A 505 2.81 -80.76 11.82
N LEU A 506 3.48 -80.77 12.97
CA LEU A 506 3.41 -81.85 13.96
C LEU A 506 2.09 -81.86 14.76
N ALA A 507 1.38 -80.74 14.85
CA ALA A 507 0.09 -80.63 15.53
C ALA A 507 -1.07 -81.19 14.71
N ASP A 508 -1.00 -81.11 13.37
CA ASP A 508 -2.07 -81.56 12.46
C ASP A 508 -1.68 -82.79 11.62
N TYR A 509 -1.51 -83.93 12.30
CA TYR A 509 -1.40 -85.26 11.67
C TYR A 509 -2.44 -86.27 12.12
N ALA A 510 -3.46 -85.81 12.83
CA ALA A 510 -4.53 -86.68 13.25
C ALA A 510 -5.56 -86.84 12.12
N LEU A 511 -5.18 -87.52 11.03
CA LEU A 511 -6.13 -88.34 10.28
C LEU A 511 -6.61 -89.43 11.26
N THR A 512 -7.61 -89.09 12.06
CA THR A 512 -8.21 -89.99 13.06
C THR A 512 -9.08 -91.05 12.41
N GLU A 513 -9.43 -90.87 11.13
CA GLU A 513 -10.18 -91.81 10.30
C GLU A 513 -9.92 -91.59 8.80
N PRO A 514 -10.13 -92.59 7.92
CA PRO A 514 -9.91 -92.46 6.48
C PRO A 514 -10.85 -91.44 5.82
N THR A 515 -10.30 -90.41 5.19
CA THR A 515 -11.05 -89.41 4.41
C THR A 515 -10.88 -89.64 2.91
N VAL A 516 -11.96 -89.49 2.13
CA VAL A 516 -11.95 -89.69 0.67
C VAL A 516 -11.42 -88.45 -0.03
N ILE A 517 -10.53 -88.64 -1.01
CA ILE A 517 -9.98 -87.58 -1.86
C ILE A 517 -11.11 -87.04 -2.76
N PRO A 518 -11.22 -85.70 -2.96
CA PRO A 518 -12.17 -85.14 -3.92
C PRO A 518 -11.92 -85.60 -5.37
#